data_AF-A0A972CC05-F1
#
_entry.id   AF-A0A972CC05-F1
#
_cell.length_a   1.000
_cell.length_b   1.000
_cell.length_c   1.000
_cell.angle_alpha   90.00
_cell.angle_beta   90.00
_cell.angle_gamma   90.00
#
_symmetry.space_group_name_H-M   'P 1'
#
loop_
_entity.id
_entity.type
_entity.pdbx_description
1 polymer ?
#
loop_
_entity_poly.entity_id
_entity_poly.type
_entity_poly.pdbx_seq_one_letter_code
_entity_poly.pdbx_strand_id
1 'polypeptide(L)' 'GDNAKFTIELITPIAMEEGLRFAIREGGRTVGAGVVSKILG' A
#
# COMPACT_ATOMS: atom_id res chain seq x y z
N GLY A 1 16.76 0.17 -5.34
CA GLY A 1 15.61 -0.41 -4.65
C GLY A 1 14.81 -1.19 -5.66
N ASP A 2 14.16 -2.25 -5.21
CA ASP A 2 13.46 -3.19 -6.10
C ASP A 2 11.96 -2.91 -6.09
N ASN A 3 11.31 -3.21 -7.22
CA ASN A 3 9.87 -3.13 -7.35
C ASN A 3 9.30 -4.54 -7.27
N ALA A 4 8.28 -4.74 -6.46
CA ALA A 4 7.56 -6.00 -6.35
C ALA A 4 6.06 -5.75 -6.20
N LYS A 5 5.26 -6.77 -6.55
CA LYS A 5 3.81 -6.76 -6.32
C LYS A 5 3.52 -7.51 -5.03
N PHE A 6 2.63 -6.95 -4.22
CA PHE A 6 2.23 -7.52 -2.94
C PHE A 6 0.72 -7.58 -2.85
N THR A 7 0.20 -8.63 -2.23
CA THR A 7 -1.15 -8.65 -1.67
C THR A 7 -1.07 -8.16 -0.23
N ILE A 8 -1.92 -7.19 0.14
CA ILE A 8 -1.88 -6.53 1.44
C ILE A 8 -3.25 -6.66 2.09
N GLU A 9 -3.29 -7.02 3.37
CA GLU A 9 -4.48 -7.01 4.21
C GLU A 9 -4.37 -5.87 5.22
N LEU A 10 -5.45 -5.10 5.38
CA LEU A 10 -5.50 -4.00 6.34
C LEU A 10 -6.13 -4.46 7.64
N ILE A 11 -5.57 -4.03 8.77
CA ILE A 11 -6.15 -4.27 10.11
C ILE A 11 -7.48 -3.53 10.26
N THR A 12 -7.63 -2.38 9.59
CA THR A 12 -8.83 -1.55 9.64
C THR A 12 -9.24 -1.16 8.22
N PRO A 13 -10.54 -1.23 7.87
CA PRO A 13 -11.01 -0.81 6.56
C PRO A 13 -10.73 0.66 6.30
N ILE A 14 -10.30 0.98 5.09
CA ILE A 14 -10.08 2.34 4.60
C ILE A 14 -10.76 2.45 3.24
N ALA A 15 -11.46 3.57 3.00
CA ALA A 15 -11.99 3.87 1.69
C ALA A 15 -10.82 4.06 0.70
N MET A 16 -10.82 3.29 -0.38
CA MET A 16 -9.74 3.30 -1.37
C MET A 16 -10.25 3.08 -2.78
N GLU A 17 -9.45 3.49 -3.75
CA GLU A 17 -9.66 3.28 -5.19
C GLU A 17 -8.37 2.77 -5.84
N GLU A 18 -8.49 2.08 -6.98
CA GLU A 18 -7.33 1.73 -7.80
C GLU A 18 -6.60 3.01 -8.25
N GLY A 19 -5.28 3.01 -8.20
CA GLY A 19 -4.47 4.20 -8.47
C GLY A 19 -4.18 5.06 -7.22
N LEU A 20 -4.83 4.81 -6.08
CA LEU A 20 -4.50 5.48 -4.83
C LEU A 20 -3.04 5.20 -4.45
N ARG A 21 -2.29 6.28 -4.19
CA ARG A 21 -0.89 6.21 -3.75
C ARG A 21 -0.78 6.15 -2.25
N PHE A 22 0.19 5.41 -1.74
CA PHE A 22 0.45 5.29 -0.31
C PHE A 22 1.95 5.22 -0.01
N ALA A 23 2.30 5.46 1.26
CA ALA A 23 3.64 5.32 1.79
C ALA A 23 3.71 4.11 2.74
N ILE A 24 4.81 3.37 2.68
CA ILE A 24 5.12 2.29 3.64
C ILE A 24 6.05 2.88 4.69
N ARG A 25 5.67 2.74 5.96
CA ARG A 25 6.39 3.35 7.08
C ARG A 25 6.78 2.32 8.14
N GLU A 26 8.02 2.42 8.61
CA GLU A 26 8.56 1.63 9.71
C GLU A 26 9.18 2.58 10.74
N GLY A 27 8.80 2.46 12.02
CA GLY A 27 9.30 3.36 13.07
C GLY A 27 9.08 4.85 12.78
N GLY A 28 8.03 5.19 12.03
CA GLY A 28 7.73 6.57 11.62
C GLY A 28 8.51 7.08 10.40
N ARG A 29 9.46 6.32 9.85
CA ARG A 29 10.22 6.68 8.64
C ARG A 29 9.61 6.04 7.40
N THR A 30 9.60 6.75 6.28
CA THR A 30 9.17 6.20 4.99
C THR A 30 10.27 5.28 4.44
N VAL A 31 9.91 4.04 4.16
CA VAL A 31 10.82 3.02 3.59
C VAL A 31 10.42 2.60 2.18
N GLY A 32 9.22 2.98 1.74
CA GLY A 32 8.73 2.69 0.39
C GLY A 32 7.50 3.50 0.03
N ALA A 33 7.11 3.41 -1.24
CA ALA A 33 5.89 3.99 -1.77
C ALA A 33 5.21 2.96 -2.68
N GLY A 34 3.89 3.03 -2.77
CA GLY A 34 3.09 2.11 -3.56
C GLY A 34 1.88 2.78 -4.17
N VAL A 35 1.25 2.03 -5.07
CA VAL A 35 -0.01 2.37 -5.70
C VAL A 35 -0.93 1.15 -5.64
N VAL A 36 -2.20 1.36 -5.30
CA VAL A 36 -3.20 0.27 -5.30
C VAL A 36 -3.43 -0.17 -6.74
N SER A 37 -3.11 -1.42 -7.06
CA SER A 37 -3.27 -1.97 -8.41
C SER A 37 -4.61 -2.67 -8.62
N LYS A 38 -5.17 -3.27 -7.57
CA LYS A 38 -6.46 -3.96 -7.57
C LYS A 38 -6.99 -4.11 -6.15
N ILE A 39 -8.29 -3.94 -5.97
CA ILE A 39 -8.99 -4.22 -4.69
C ILE A 39 -9.54 -5.64 -4.74
N LEU A 40 -9.22 -6.49 -3.74
CA LEU A 40 -9.56 -7.91 -3.76
C LEU A 40 -10.87 -8.25 -3.03
N GLY A 41 -11.28 -7.44 -2.04
CA GLY A 41 -12.51 -7.64 -1.26
C GLY A 41 -12.39 -8.73 -0.20
#